data_AF-A0A0L8FY03-F1
#
_entry.id   AF-A0A0L8FY03-F1
#
_cell.length_a   1.000
_cell.length_b   1.000
_cell.length_c   1.000
_cell.angle_alpha   90.00
_cell.angle_beta   90.00
_cell.angle_gamma   90.00
#
_symmetry.space_group_name_H-M   'P 1'
#
loop_
_entity.id
_entity.type
_entity.pdbx_description
1 polymer ?
#
loop_
_entity_poly.entity_id
_entity_poly.type
_entity_poly.pdbx_seq_one_letter_code
_entity_poly.pdbx_strand_id
1 'polypeptide(L)' 'EKSSYHCGICQQSFSLESNLIKHECIERSEKPYPCDICGKSFSESGHLTK' A
#
# COMPACT_ATOMS: atom_id res chain seq x y z
N GLU A 1 3.16 4.42 -23.32
CA GLU A 1 1.80 4.07 -22.85
C GLU A 1 1.76 4.26 -21.34
N LYS A 2 0.86 5.11 -20.83
CA LYS A 2 0.87 5.49 -19.41
C LYS A 2 0.07 4.48 -18.61
N SER A 3 0.71 3.36 -18.24
CA SER A 3 0.09 2.36 -17.36
C SER A 3 -0.18 3.02 -16.00
N SER A 4 -1.47 3.18 -15.69
CA SER A 4 -1.95 3.75 -14.45
C SER A 4 -2.55 2.64 -13.61
N TYR A 5 -2.21 2.59 -12.33
CA TYR A 5 -2.66 1.58 -11.39
C TYR A 5 -4.01 2.00 -10.82
N HIS A 6 -5.01 1.14 -10.89
CA HIS A 6 -6.39 1.48 -10.52
C HIS A 6 -6.86 0.63 -9.33
N CYS A 7 -7.51 1.29 -8.37
CA CYS A 7 -8.11 0.63 -7.21
C CYS A 7 -9.38 -0.11 -7.61
N GLY A 8 -9.44 -1.41 -7.33
CA GLY A 8 -10.60 -2.25 -7.65
C GLY A 8 -11.85 -1.94 -6.82
N ILE A 9 -11.72 -1.16 -5.73
CA ILE A 9 -12.81 -0.84 -4.81
C ILE A 9 -13.45 0.51 -5.16
N CYS A 10 -12.66 1.58 -5.22
CA CYS A 10 -13.14 2.95 -5.45
C CYS A 10 -12.86 3.47 -6.88
N GLN A 11 -12.20 2.68 -7.72
CA GLN A 11 -11.80 3.04 -9.09
C GLN A 11 -10.88 4.28 -9.20
N GLN A 12 -10.24 4.70 -8.11
CA GLN A 12 -9.20 5.72 -8.19
C GLN A 12 -8.01 5.24 -9.01
N SER A 13 -7.48 6.16 -9.82
CA SER A 13 -6.30 5.93 -10.65
C SER A 13 -5.06 6.57 -10.03
N PHE A 14 -3.96 5.82 -9.97
CA PHE A 14 -2.69 6.25 -9.45
C PHE A 14 -1.60 6.11 -10.51
N SER A 15 -0.69 7.09 -10.53
CA SER A 15 0.45 7.08 -11.45
C SER A 15 1.57 6.11 -11.00
N LEU A 16 1.50 5.59 -9.77
CA LEU A 16 2.50 4.75 -9.15
C LEU A 16 1.83 3.61 -8.38
N GLU A 17 2.38 2.41 -8.48
CA GLU A 17 1.91 1.21 -7.78
C GLU A 17 1.95 1.38 -6.26
N SER A 18 3.02 1.98 -5.72
CA SER A 18 3.18 2.23 -4.28
C SER A 18 2.05 3.10 -3.69
N ASN A 19 1.53 4.05 -4.48
CA ASN A 19 0.39 4.86 -4.06
C ASN A 19 -0.91 4.06 -4.07
N LEU A 20 -1.10 3.18 -5.06
CA LEU A 20 -2.25 2.26 -5.09
C LEU A 20 -2.22 1.33 -3.87
N ILE A 21 -1.09 0.68 -3.59
CA ILE A 21 -0.93 -0.24 -2.45
C ILE A 21 -1.23 0.48 -1.13
N LYS A 22 -0.68 1.69 -0.94
CA LYS A 22 -0.94 2.49 0.27
C LYS A 22 -2.41 2.88 0.38
N HIS A 23 -3.05 3.25 -0.72
CA HIS A 23 -4.46 3.58 -0.77
C HIS A 23 -5.33 2.36 -0.41
N GLU A 24 -5.12 1.21 -1.05
CA GLU A 24 -5.88 -0.02 -0.76
C GLU A 24 -5.72 -0.47 0.68
N CYS A 25 -4.54 -0.26 1.28
CA CYS A 25 -4.33 -0.57 2.68
C CYS A 25 -5.07 0.34 3.66
N ILE A 26 -5.21 1.63 3.34
CA ILE A 26 -6.01 2.55 4.15
C ILE A 26 -7.49 2.16 4.03
N GLU A 27 -7.96 1.93 2.81
CA GLU A 27 -9.34 1.51 2.54
C GLU A 27 -9.69 0.20 3.25
N ARG A 28 -8.81 -0.80 3.17
CA ARG A 28 -9.01 -2.10 3.84
C ARG A 28 -8.71 -2.06 5.34
N SER A 29 -8.12 -0.96 5.84
CA SER A 29 -7.49 -0.89 7.18
C SER A 29 -6.49 -2.03 7.47
N GLU A 30 -6.09 -2.76 6.42
CA GLU A 30 -5.09 -3.82 6.46
C GLU A 30 -3.77 -3.16 6.13
N LYS A 31 -2.79 -3.24 7.05
CA LYS A 31 -1.54 -2.48 6.83
C LYS A 31 -0.66 -3.31 5.86
N PRO A 32 -0.03 -2.67 4.85
CA PRO A 32 0.56 -3.32 3.68
C PRO A 32 1.71 -4.26 4.01
N TYR A 33 2.41 -3.98 5.10
CA TYR A 33 3.61 -4.70 5.50
C TYR A 33 3.32 -5.47 6.78
N PRO A 34 2.67 -6.65 6.72
CA PRO A 34 2.54 -7.51 7.88
C PRO A 34 3.92 -8.02 8.31
N CYS A 35 4.25 -7.85 9.59
CA CYS A 35 5.38 -8.53 10.22
C CYS A 35 4.91 -9.90 10.70
N ASP A 36 5.22 -10.97 9.97
CA ASP A 36 4.89 -12.35 10.38
C ASP A 36 5.53 -12.75 11.73
N ILE A 37 6.61 -12.07 12.12
CA ILE A 37 7.34 -12.34 13.37
C ILE A 37 6.61 -11.73 14.58
N CYS A 38 5.92 -10.60 14.40
CA CYS A 38 5.40 -9.79 15.49
C CYS A 38 3.89 -9.49 15.39
N GLY A 39 3.23 -9.92 14.32
CA GLY A 39 1.81 -9.69 14.03
C GLY A 39 1.44 -8.22 13.78
N LYS A 40 2.43 -7.31 13.70
CA LYS A 40 2.20 -5.88 13.49
C LYS A 40 2.34 -5.56 12.01
N SER A 41 1.29 -5.00 11.44
CA SER A 41 1.37 -4.51 10.07
C SER A 41 1.86 -3.04 10.06
N PHE A 42 2.67 -2.64 9.09
CA PHE A 42 3.21 -1.28 8.95
C PHE A 42 2.75 -0.63 7.65
N SER A 43 2.73 0.70 7.61
CA SER A 43 2.21 1.50 6.49
C SER A 43 3.29 2.04 5.56
N GLU A 44 4.57 1.84 5.89
CA GLU A 44 5.70 2.42 5.18
C GLU A 44 6.93 1.51 5.30
N SER A 45 7.61 1.20 4.19
CA SER A 45 8.82 0.34 4.20
C SER A 45 10.10 1.09 4.59
N GLY A 46 10.02 2.41 4.85
CA GLY A 46 11.16 3.33 4.77
C GLY A 46 11.95 3.63 6.04
N HIS A 47 11.59 3.09 7.22
CA HIS A 47 12.25 3.50 8.47
C HIS A 47 13.07 2.40 9.16
N LEU A 48 13.82 1.63 8.38
CA LEU A 48 14.88 0.74 8.87
C LEU A 48 16.24 1.08 8.25
N THR A 49 16.65 2.34 8.32
CA THR A 49 18.06 2.69 8.08
C THR A 49 18.64 3.37 9.33
N LYS A 50 19.38 2.53 10.07
CA LYS A 50 20.35 2.81 11.15
C LYS A 50 19.82 3.04 12.57
#